data_AF-A0A2V8STR8-F1
#
_entry.id   AF-A0A2V8STR8-F1
#
_cell.length_a   1.000
_cell.length_b   1.000
_cell.length_c   1.000
_cell.angle_alpha   90.00
_cell.angle_beta   90.00
_cell.angle_gamma   90.00
#
_symmetry.space_group_name_H-M   'P 1'
#
loop_
_entity.id
_entity.type
_entity.pdbx_description
1 polymer ?
#
loop_
_entity_poly.entity_id
_entity_poly.type
_entity_poly.pdbx_seq_one_letter_code
_entity_poly.pdbx_strand_id
1 'polypeptide(L)'
;MGIVRNVLLKFGLADVSSERTPIAVFLLDDDRRRHRWFEKRFSGDDLDIAETVEEAKKFLSKENYDAIFLDHDLLPAHYESNDHDDYANTGLAIAEFLNERAELQRAATIIVHTRNADAAIPMVQKLRESGRNVEYVAFPMLDLKIRRRGDAEKGRRGEGETRRRGDAEKGRRGEGETRRRSDWQRTQILVARGDAN
;
A
#
# COMPACT_ATOMS: atom_id res chain seq x y z
N MET A 1 3.36 -43.79 -10.97
CA MET A 1 2.84 -42.48 -11.44
C MET A 1 3.76 -41.36 -10.93
N GLY A 2 4.88 -41.06 -11.58
CA GLY A 2 5.84 -40.06 -11.07
C GLY A 2 6.61 -39.25 -12.11
N ILE A 3 6.46 -39.57 -13.40
CA ILE A 3 7.26 -38.96 -14.47
C ILE A 3 6.56 -37.74 -15.07
N VAL A 4 5.22 -37.73 -15.11
CA VAL A 4 4.42 -36.63 -15.68
C VAL A 4 4.50 -35.34 -14.85
N ARG A 5 4.65 -35.46 -13.52
CA ARG A 5 4.69 -34.30 -12.60
C ARG A 5 5.97 -33.47 -12.74
N ASN A 6 7.10 -34.11 -13.01
CA ASN A 6 8.39 -33.43 -13.22
C ASN A 6 8.49 -32.74 -14.58
N VAL A 7 7.72 -33.20 -15.57
CA VAL A 7 7.66 -32.56 -16.89
C VAL A 7 6.82 -31.28 -16.81
N LEU A 8 5.70 -31.28 -16.09
CA LEU A 8 4.84 -30.10 -15.91
C LEU A 8 5.53 -28.92 -15.20
N LEU A 9 6.40 -29.19 -14.22
CA LEU A 9 7.21 -28.16 -13.55
C LEU A 9 8.28 -27.55 -14.47
N LYS A 10 8.83 -28.33 -15.41
CA LYS A 10 9.89 -27.88 -16.33
C LYS A 10 9.37 -27.05 -17.51
N PHE A 11 8.07 -27.13 -17.79
CA PHE A 11 7.40 -26.39 -18.88
C PHE A 11 6.67 -25.12 -18.43
N GLY A 12 6.80 -24.69 -17.16
CA GLY A 12 6.21 -23.43 -16.68
C GLY A 12 4.68 -23.39 -16.77
N LEU A 13 4.03 -24.55 -16.78
CA LEU A 13 2.57 -24.70 -16.88
C LEU A 13 1.88 -24.98 -15.54
N ALA A 14 2.66 -25.12 -14.47
CA ALA A 14 2.13 -24.93 -13.14
C ALA A 14 2.17 -23.43 -12.89
N ASP A 15 1.03 -22.77 -13.06
CA ASP A 15 0.80 -21.45 -12.49
C ASP A 15 1.05 -21.59 -10.98
N VAL A 16 2.27 -21.30 -10.56
CA VAL A 16 2.60 -21.04 -9.16
C VAL A 16 2.01 -19.66 -8.86
N SER A 17 0.69 -19.53 -9.02
CA SER A 17 -0.11 -18.58 -8.29
C SER A 17 0.00 -19.07 -6.86
N SER A 18 1.09 -18.68 -6.21
CA SER A 18 1.27 -18.79 -4.77
C SER A 18 -0.04 -18.36 -4.14
N GLU A 19 -0.80 -19.32 -3.61
CA GLU A 19 -2.07 -19.06 -2.93
C GLU A 19 -1.75 -18.05 -1.83
N ARG A 20 -2.11 -16.79 -2.08
CA ARG A 20 -1.97 -15.74 -1.07
C ARG A 20 -2.90 -16.12 0.07
N THR A 21 -2.44 -15.95 1.30
CA THR A 21 -3.35 -16.05 2.44
C THR A 21 -4.48 -15.03 2.23
N PRO A 22 -5.76 -15.45 2.34
CA PRO A 22 -6.88 -14.51 2.31
C PRO A 22 -6.67 -13.40 3.33
N ILE A 23 -7.02 -12.18 2.96
CA ILE A 23 -7.00 -11.03 3.86
C ILE A 23 -8.42 -10.69 4.33
N ALA A 24 -8.54 -10.08 5.51
CA ALA A 24 -9.81 -9.58 6.01
C ALA A 24 -10.01 -8.12 5.57
N VAL A 25 -11.09 -7.87 4.85
CA VAL A 25 -11.42 -6.57 4.26
C VAL A 25 -12.78 -6.10 4.77
N PHE A 26 -12.84 -4.83 5.16
CA PHE A 26 -14.08 -4.17 5.52
C PHE A 26 -14.39 -3.02 4.57
N LEU A 27 -15.65 -2.88 4.16
CA LEU A 27 -16.16 -1.81 3.31
C LEU A 27 -17.34 -1.11 3.98
N LEU A 28 -17.26 0.21 4.10
CA LEU A 28 -18.38 1.08 4.42
C LEU A 28 -18.79 1.85 3.16
N ASP A 29 -19.97 1.55 2.62
CA ASP A 29 -20.45 2.09 1.35
C ASP A 29 -21.96 1.83 1.22
N ASP A 30 -22.76 2.77 0.71
CA ASP A 30 -24.21 2.60 0.48
C ASP A 30 -24.56 2.17 -0.97
N ASP A 31 -23.63 2.28 -1.90
CA ASP A 31 -23.85 2.02 -3.32
C ASP A 31 -23.61 0.55 -3.65
N ARG A 32 -24.73 -0.16 -3.85
CA ARG A 32 -24.73 -1.57 -4.30
C ARG A 32 -23.94 -1.85 -5.57
N ARG A 33 -23.71 -0.86 -6.43
CA ARG A 33 -22.84 -1.02 -7.61
C ARG A 33 -21.38 -1.13 -7.19
N ARG A 34 -20.95 -0.35 -6.19
CA ARG A 34 -19.61 -0.40 -5.63
C ARG A 34 -19.41 -1.69 -4.84
N HIS A 35 -20.41 -2.15 -4.08
CA HIS A 35 -20.36 -3.47 -3.41
C HIS A 35 -20.00 -4.59 -4.38
N ARG A 36 -20.75 -4.72 -5.49
CA ARG A 36 -20.49 -5.76 -6.50
C ARG A 36 -19.09 -5.65 -7.11
N TRP A 37 -18.57 -4.43 -7.23
CA TRP A 37 -17.20 -4.22 -7.70
C TRP A 37 -16.19 -4.74 -6.67
N PHE A 38 -16.39 -4.44 -5.38
CA PHE A 38 -15.54 -4.94 -4.29
C PHE A 38 -15.62 -6.46 -4.15
N GLU A 39 -16.81 -7.06 -4.15
CA GLU A 39 -17.01 -8.53 -4.10
C GLU A 39 -16.24 -9.24 -5.21
N LYS A 40 -16.32 -8.71 -6.45
CA LYS A 40 -15.56 -9.25 -7.57
C LYS A 40 -14.06 -9.08 -7.38
N ARG A 41 -13.63 -7.93 -6.84
CA ARG A 41 -12.21 -7.58 -6.70
C ARG A 41 -11.50 -8.34 -5.61
N PHE A 42 -12.20 -8.63 -4.52
CA PHE A 42 -11.73 -9.35 -3.33
C PHE A 42 -12.29 -10.79 -3.31
N SER A 43 -12.60 -11.34 -4.49
CA SER A 43 -13.01 -12.74 -4.59
C SER A 43 -11.91 -13.66 -4.05
N GLY A 44 -12.26 -14.47 -3.06
CA GLY A 44 -11.32 -15.34 -2.33
C GLY A 44 -10.66 -14.70 -1.10
N ASP A 45 -10.98 -13.45 -0.79
CA ASP A 45 -10.67 -12.78 0.48
C ASP A 45 -11.95 -12.68 1.34
N ASP A 46 -11.81 -12.41 2.64
CA ASP A 46 -12.96 -12.18 3.52
C ASP A 46 -13.39 -10.72 3.40
N LEU A 47 -14.65 -10.48 3.00
CA LEU A 47 -15.19 -9.13 2.77
C LEU A 47 -16.48 -8.93 3.58
N ASP A 48 -16.42 -8.03 4.56
CA ASP A 48 -17.59 -7.52 5.27
C ASP A 48 -18.00 -6.15 4.70
N ILE A 49 -19.30 -5.96 4.46
CA ILE A 49 -19.87 -4.72 3.93
C ILE A 49 -20.89 -4.18 4.92
N ALA A 50 -20.77 -2.89 5.25
CA ALA A 50 -21.76 -2.14 6.00
C ALA A 50 -22.33 -1.01 5.13
N GLU A 51 -23.65 -0.89 5.09
CA GLU A 51 -24.34 0.21 4.42
C GLU A 51 -24.54 1.41 5.36
N THR A 52 -24.44 1.18 6.68
CA THR A 52 -24.73 2.19 7.70
C THR A 52 -23.61 2.33 8.73
N VAL A 53 -23.55 3.52 9.37
CA VAL A 53 -22.61 3.80 10.47
C VAL A 53 -22.80 2.83 11.65
N GLU A 54 -24.04 2.47 11.97
CA GLU A 54 -24.33 1.56 13.08
C GLU A 54 -23.80 0.15 12.83
N GLU A 55 -23.99 -0.38 11.62
CA GLU A 55 -23.45 -1.67 11.21
C GLU A 55 -21.93 -1.66 11.22
N ALA A 56 -21.32 -0.61 10.66
CA ALA A 56 -19.88 -0.45 10.64
C ALA A 56 -19.27 -0.45 12.05
N LYS A 57 -19.87 0.28 12.99
CA LYS A 57 -19.44 0.25 14.40
C LYS A 57 -19.49 -1.15 15.00
N LYS A 58 -20.51 -1.95 14.66
CA LYS A 58 -20.63 -3.34 15.15
C LYS A 58 -19.52 -4.23 14.61
N PHE A 59 -19.23 -4.18 13.31
CA PHE A 59 -18.15 -4.94 12.69
C PHE A 59 -16.78 -4.55 13.24
N LEU A 60 -16.46 -3.26 13.22
CA LEU A 60 -15.15 -2.73 13.62
C LEU A 60 -14.84 -2.90 15.12
N SER A 61 -15.86 -3.17 15.95
CA SER A 61 -15.70 -3.49 17.38
C SER A 61 -15.48 -4.97 17.66
N LYS A 62 -15.83 -5.86 16.73
CA LYS A 62 -15.85 -7.32 16.96
C LYS A 62 -14.71 -8.03 16.23
N GLU A 63 -14.45 -7.61 15.00
CA GLU A 63 -13.49 -8.24 14.11
C GLU A 63 -12.22 -7.40 13.96
N ASN A 64 -11.18 -7.97 13.34
CA ASN A 64 -9.97 -7.24 12.95
C ASN A 64 -9.76 -7.36 11.44
N TYR A 65 -9.46 -6.26 10.78
CA TYR A 65 -9.31 -6.19 9.33
C TYR A 65 -7.89 -5.77 8.93
N ASP A 66 -7.40 -6.30 7.81
CA ASP A 66 -6.14 -5.90 7.20
C ASP A 66 -6.31 -4.61 6.38
N ALA A 67 -7.49 -4.45 5.76
CA ALA A 67 -7.83 -3.29 4.95
C ALA A 67 -9.25 -2.80 5.24
N ILE A 68 -9.39 -1.49 5.41
CA ILE A 68 -10.66 -0.81 5.69
C ILE A 68 -10.88 0.25 4.61
N PHE A 69 -12.03 0.18 3.95
CA PHE A 69 -12.46 1.10 2.91
C PHE A 69 -13.65 1.92 3.44
N LEU A 70 -13.51 3.25 3.46
CA LEU A 70 -14.53 4.16 3.96
C LEU A 70 -15.03 5.10 2.87
N ASP A 71 -16.31 5.01 2.51
CA ASP A 71 -16.99 6.10 1.82
C ASP A 71 -17.40 7.19 2.81
N HIS A 72 -17.45 8.43 2.34
CA HIS A 72 -17.94 9.56 3.13
C HIS A 72 -19.46 9.63 3.11
N ASP A 73 -20.06 9.48 1.93
CA ASP A 73 -21.48 9.70 1.71
C ASP A 73 -22.20 8.35 1.82
N LEU A 74 -23.09 8.18 2.81
CA LEU A 74 -23.79 6.91 3.07
C LEU A 74 -25.29 6.99 2.82
N LEU A 75 -25.73 8.03 2.11
CA LEU A 75 -27.14 8.35 1.95
C LEU A 75 -27.44 8.80 0.51
N PRO A 76 -28.47 8.21 -0.14
CA PRO A 76 -28.88 8.63 -1.48
C PRO A 76 -29.53 10.03 -1.59
N ALA A 77 -29.93 10.66 -0.47
CA ALA A 77 -30.99 11.68 -0.47
C ALA A 77 -30.66 13.07 0.13
N HIS A 78 -29.41 13.39 0.48
CA HIS A 78 -29.09 14.71 1.07
C HIS A 78 -28.75 15.83 0.07
N TYR A 79 -29.22 15.75 -1.18
CA TYR A 79 -29.24 16.96 -2.02
C TYR A 79 -30.40 17.91 -1.66
N GLU A 80 -31.36 17.51 -0.81
CA GLU A 80 -32.61 18.26 -0.57
C GLU A 80 -32.85 18.73 0.88
N SER A 81 -32.02 18.36 1.86
CA SER A 81 -32.17 18.86 3.23
C SER A 81 -31.13 19.94 3.54
N ASN A 82 -31.61 21.13 3.94
CA ASN A 82 -30.75 22.24 4.39
C ASN A 82 -30.09 22.02 5.76
N ASP A 83 -30.32 20.89 6.42
CA ASP A 83 -29.65 20.54 7.67
C ASP A 83 -28.24 19.99 7.37
N HIS A 84 -27.26 20.90 7.42
CA HIS A 84 -25.84 20.63 7.17
C HIS A 84 -25.14 19.90 8.34
N ASP A 85 -25.89 19.42 9.34
CA ASP A 85 -25.36 18.91 10.62
C ASP A 85 -25.48 17.38 10.79
N ASP A 86 -25.96 16.63 9.78
CA ASP A 86 -26.12 15.17 9.87
C ASP A 86 -24.80 14.38 9.65
N TYR A 87 -23.67 14.92 10.12
CA TYR A 87 -22.35 14.24 10.10
C TYR A 87 -22.37 12.87 10.80
N ALA A 88 -23.32 12.65 11.71
CA ALA A 88 -23.48 11.40 12.45
C ALA A 88 -23.71 10.17 11.54
N ASN A 89 -24.23 10.38 10.33
CA ASN A 89 -24.51 9.32 9.36
C ASN A 89 -23.55 9.33 8.16
N THR A 90 -22.37 9.92 8.32
CA THR A 90 -21.33 9.96 7.28
C THR A 90 -20.14 9.07 7.66
N GLY A 91 -19.26 8.81 6.69
CA GLY A 91 -17.97 8.16 6.95
C GLY A 91 -17.11 8.89 7.99
N LEU A 92 -17.32 10.21 8.18
CA LEU A 92 -16.64 10.97 9.23
C LEU A 92 -16.95 10.39 10.62
N ALA A 93 -18.19 9.98 10.90
CA ALA A 93 -18.55 9.38 12.18
C ALA A 93 -17.75 8.09 12.49
N ILE A 94 -17.37 7.34 11.45
CA ILE A 94 -16.50 6.16 11.61
C ILE A 94 -15.04 6.56 11.83
N ALA A 95 -14.57 7.62 11.15
CA ALA A 95 -13.25 8.17 11.40
C ALA A 95 -13.10 8.67 12.86
N GLU A 96 -14.11 9.35 13.40
CA GLU A 96 -14.15 9.79 14.79
C GLU A 96 -14.19 8.60 15.76
N PHE A 97 -15.08 7.65 15.51
CA PHE A 97 -15.21 6.42 16.29
C PHE A 97 -13.89 5.65 16.40
N LEU A 98 -13.16 5.50 15.30
CA LEU A 98 -11.86 4.86 15.30
C LEU A 98 -10.84 5.71 16.05
N ASN A 99 -10.82 7.03 15.84
CA ASN A 99 -9.88 7.93 16.50
C ASN A 99 -10.00 7.89 18.04
N GLU A 100 -11.23 7.87 18.57
CA GLU A 100 -11.51 7.73 20.00
C GLU A 100 -11.08 6.38 20.59
N ARG A 101 -10.91 5.36 19.72
CA ARG A 101 -10.59 3.98 20.08
C ARG A 101 -9.33 3.53 19.37
N ALA A 102 -8.19 4.14 19.71
CA ALA A 102 -6.90 3.96 19.03
C ALA A 102 -6.35 2.52 19.07
N GLU A 103 -6.90 1.67 19.93
CA GLU A 103 -6.62 0.24 20.04
C GLU A 103 -7.30 -0.60 18.93
N LEU A 104 -8.45 -0.15 18.43
CA LEU A 104 -9.18 -0.87 17.38
C LEU A 104 -8.48 -0.71 16.03
N GLN A 105 -8.40 -1.80 15.26
CA GLN A 105 -7.93 -1.78 13.87
C GLN A 105 -6.55 -1.15 13.68
N ARG A 106 -5.67 -1.22 14.69
CA ARG A 106 -4.39 -0.49 14.69
C ARG A 106 -3.46 -0.90 13.56
N ALA A 107 -3.53 -2.15 13.13
CA ALA A 107 -2.73 -2.70 12.04
C ALA A 107 -3.35 -2.47 10.65
N ALA A 108 -4.62 -2.07 10.59
CA ALA A 108 -5.34 -1.96 9.33
C ALA A 108 -4.78 -0.81 8.47
N THR A 109 -4.68 -1.05 7.16
CA THR A 109 -4.56 0.06 6.20
C THR A 109 -5.95 0.63 5.94
N ILE A 110 -6.12 1.93 6.17
CA ILE A 110 -7.40 2.62 5.92
C ILE A 110 -7.33 3.41 4.61
N ILE A 111 -8.34 3.24 3.77
CA ILE A 111 -8.49 3.94 2.50
C ILE A 111 -9.84 4.67 2.51
N VAL A 112 -9.80 6.00 2.49
CA VAL A 112 -10.99 6.84 2.31
C VAL A 112 -11.25 6.98 0.81
N HIS A 113 -12.41 6.51 0.33
CA HIS A 113 -12.71 6.37 -1.10
C HIS A 113 -13.92 7.16 -1.61
N THR A 114 -14.08 8.40 -1.15
CA THR A 114 -15.14 9.30 -1.63
C THR A 114 -14.76 10.05 -2.91
N ARG A 115 -15.76 10.50 -3.67
CA ARG A 115 -15.62 11.47 -4.76
C ARG A 115 -15.46 12.92 -4.26
N ASN A 116 -15.87 13.20 -3.03
CA ASN A 116 -15.78 14.52 -2.42
C ASN A 116 -14.44 14.66 -1.67
N ALA A 117 -13.46 15.31 -2.30
CA ALA A 117 -12.14 15.50 -1.69
C ALA A 117 -12.20 16.35 -0.42
N ASP A 118 -13.05 17.38 -0.38
CA ASP A 118 -13.18 18.27 0.78
C ASP A 118 -13.71 17.51 1.99
N ALA A 119 -14.65 16.60 1.78
CA ALA A 119 -15.17 15.72 2.81
C ALA A 119 -14.18 14.62 3.26
N ALA A 120 -13.26 14.20 2.38
CA ALA A 120 -12.23 13.24 2.73
C ALA A 120 -11.15 13.83 3.66
N ILE A 121 -10.84 15.13 3.53
CA ILE A 121 -9.81 15.81 4.33
C ILE A 121 -10.00 15.61 5.84
N PRO A 122 -11.15 15.95 6.45
CA PRO A 122 -11.35 15.80 7.88
C PRO A 122 -11.28 14.33 8.31
N MET A 123 -11.79 13.39 7.51
CA MET A 123 -11.68 11.94 7.80
C MET A 123 -10.22 11.50 7.89
N VAL A 124 -9.40 11.86 6.89
CA VAL A 124 -7.99 11.49 6.85
C VAL A 124 -7.20 12.15 7.97
N GLN A 125 -7.47 13.43 8.26
CA GLN A 125 -6.82 14.14 9.36
C GLN A 125 -7.11 13.44 10.68
N LYS A 126 -8.39 13.18 10.98
CA LYS A 126 -8.81 12.52 12.22
C LYS A 126 -8.18 11.15 12.39
N LEU A 127 -8.19 10.32 11.35
CA LEU A 127 -7.60 8.99 11.43
C LEU A 127 -6.07 9.05 11.61
N ARG A 128 -5.39 10.05 11.05
CA ARG A 128 -3.94 10.23 11.24
C ARG A 128 -3.57 10.70 12.64
N GLU A 129 -4.43 11.46 13.33
CA GLU A 129 -4.21 11.88 14.72
C GLU A 129 -3.99 10.67 15.66
N SER A 130 -4.73 9.58 15.44
CA SER A 130 -4.54 8.31 16.15
C SER A 130 -3.31 7.48 15.71
N GLY A 131 -2.51 7.98 14.76
CA GLY A 131 -1.30 7.32 14.26
C GLY A 131 -1.55 6.19 13.26
N ARG A 132 -2.73 6.14 12.61
CA ARG A 132 -3.09 5.09 11.66
C ARG A 132 -2.54 5.33 10.26
N ASN A 133 -2.34 4.23 9.52
CA ASN A 133 -1.94 4.29 8.11
C ASN A 133 -3.17 4.58 7.23
N VAL A 134 -3.29 5.84 6.80
CA VAL A 134 -4.50 6.32 6.10
C VAL A 134 -4.14 7.03 4.81
N GLU A 135 -4.82 6.63 3.75
CA GLU A 135 -4.73 7.26 2.43
C GLU A 135 -6.11 7.68 1.92
N TYR A 136 -6.15 8.80 1.21
CA TYR A 136 -7.30 9.18 0.39
C TYR A 136 -7.08 8.71 -1.05
N VAL A 137 -8.09 8.05 -1.62
CA VAL A 137 -8.08 7.63 -3.02
C VAL A 137 -9.48 7.80 -3.59
N ALA A 138 -9.67 8.75 -4.50
CA ALA A 138 -10.94 8.88 -5.22
C ALA A 138 -11.35 7.54 -5.86
N PHE A 139 -12.61 7.13 -5.71
CA PHE A 139 -13.09 5.81 -6.14
C PHE A 139 -12.67 5.40 -7.58
N PRO A 140 -12.75 6.27 -8.61
CA PRO A 140 -12.31 5.89 -9.96
C PRO A 140 -10.83 5.48 -10.07
N MET A 141 -10.00 5.96 -9.14
CA MET A 141 -8.56 5.66 -9.08
C MET A 141 -8.24 4.44 -8.20
N LEU A 142 -9.25 3.88 -7.53
CA LEU A 142 -9.05 2.81 -6.56
C LEU A 142 -8.47 1.54 -7.20
N ASP A 143 -8.97 1.17 -8.39
CA ASP A 143 -8.45 0.01 -9.13
C ASP A 143 -6.94 0.12 -9.40
N LEU A 144 -6.49 1.30 -9.83
CA LEU A 144 -5.07 1.56 -10.11
C LEU A 144 -4.20 1.49 -8.86
N LYS A 145 -4.76 1.80 -7.68
CA LYS A 145 -4.04 1.72 -6.41
C LYS A 145 -3.91 0.27 -5.94
N ILE A 146 -5.02 -0.48 -5.96
CA ILE A 146 -5.03 -1.86 -5.47
C ILE A 146 -4.13 -2.74 -6.37
N ARG A 147 -4.17 -2.55 -7.70
CA ARG A 147 -3.28 -3.27 -8.63
C ARG A 147 -1.80 -3.01 -8.35
N ARG A 148 -1.40 -1.74 -8.18
CA ARG A 148 -0.01 -1.37 -7.90
C ARG A 148 0.54 -1.97 -6.61
N ARG A 149 -0.29 -2.12 -5.56
CA ARG A 149 0.14 -2.80 -4.33
C ARG A 149 0.38 -4.30 -4.55
N GLY A 150 -0.50 -4.98 -5.29
CA GLY A 150 -0.34 -6.39 -5.62
C GLY A 150 0.91 -6.68 -6.47
N ASP A 151 1.23 -5.82 -7.43
CA ASP A 151 2.40 -5.98 -8.29
C ASP A 151 3.72 -5.66 -7.55
N ALA A 152 3.72 -4.63 -6.68
CA ALA A 152 4.89 -4.27 -5.89
C ALA A 152 5.28 -5.34 -4.85
N GLU A 153 4.29 -6.04 -4.29
CA GLU A 153 4.52 -7.15 -3.36
C GLU A 153 5.12 -8.38 -4.07
N LYS A 154 4.64 -8.69 -5.30
CA LYS A 154 5.22 -9.74 -6.14
C LYS A 154 6.66 -9.43 -6.57
N GLY A 155 6.96 -8.18 -6.92
CA GLY A 155 8.30 -7.75 -7.32
C GLY A 155 9.34 -7.86 -6.20
N ARG A 156 8.97 -7.51 -4.95
CA ARG A 156 9.90 -7.59 -3.80
C ARG A 156 10.23 -9.02 -3.37
N ARG A 157 9.33 -9.98 -3.61
CA ARG A 157 9.54 -11.39 -3.22
C ARG A 157 10.36 -12.17 -4.26
N GLY A 158 10.46 -11.68 -5.50
CA GLY A 158 11.19 -12.33 -6.59
C GLY A 158 12.69 -12.02 -6.72
N GLU A 159 13.19 -10.94 -6.11
CA GLU A 159 14.59 -10.51 -6.31
C GLU A 159 15.59 -10.95 -5.22
N GLY A 160 15.13 -11.70 -4.22
CA GLY A 160 15.97 -12.12 -3.07
C GLY A 160 16.74 -13.44 -3.24
N GLU A 161 16.43 -14.25 -4.26
CA GLU A 161 16.81 -15.68 -4.25
C GLU A 161 17.58 -16.16 -5.48
N THR A 162 18.47 -15.34 -6.07
CA THR A 162 19.48 -15.81 -7.03
C THR A 162 20.81 -15.07 -6.91
N ARG A 163 21.34 -14.89 -5.69
CA ARG A 163 22.77 -14.55 -5.52
C ARG A 163 23.40 -15.33 -4.37
N ARG A 164 23.51 -16.65 -4.54
CA ARG A 164 24.55 -17.43 -3.89
C ARG A 164 25.26 -18.35 -4.88
N ARG A 165 26.56 -18.08 -5.00
CA ARG A 165 27.67 -19.06 -5.09
C ARG A 165 28.04 -19.63 -6.48
N GLY A 166 29.32 -19.45 -6.83
CA GLY A 166 30.03 -19.97 -8.02
C GLY A 166 30.13 -18.89 -9.10
N ASP A 167 31.29 -18.43 -9.60
CA ASP A 167 32.60 -19.05 -9.73
C ASP A 167 33.71 -17.99 -9.60
N ALA A 168 34.68 -18.25 -8.73
CA ALA A 168 35.94 -17.52 -8.70
C ALA A 168 37.07 -18.53 -8.56
N GLU A 169 37.35 -19.26 -9.63
CA GLU A 169 38.62 -19.99 -9.75
C GLU A 169 38.99 -20.28 -11.21
N LYS A 170 39.89 -19.46 -11.77
CA LYS A 170 41.03 -19.87 -12.63
C LYS A 170 41.72 -18.64 -13.23
N GLY A 171 43.05 -18.56 -13.08
CA GLY A 171 43.90 -17.78 -13.98
C GLY A 171 45.07 -17.06 -13.33
N ARG A 172 46.21 -17.72 -13.28
CA ARG A 172 47.52 -17.23 -12.79
C ARG A 172 48.26 -16.39 -13.85
N ARG A 173 48.95 -15.35 -13.36
CA ARG A 173 50.39 -15.00 -13.55
C ARG A 173 50.89 -14.32 -14.85
N GLY A 174 51.66 -13.26 -14.63
CA GLY A 174 52.61 -12.59 -15.54
C GLY A 174 52.90 -11.16 -15.04
N GLU A 175 53.70 -10.95 -14.00
CA GLU A 175 55.14 -10.60 -14.04
C GLU A 175 55.49 -9.48 -15.04
N GLY A 176 55.93 -8.34 -14.49
CA GLY A 176 56.37 -7.16 -15.23
C GLY A 176 56.78 -6.02 -14.29
N GLU A 177 57.81 -6.23 -13.47
CA GLU A 177 58.51 -5.15 -12.77
C GLU A 177 59.31 -4.29 -13.77
N THR A 178 59.24 -2.96 -13.64
CA THR A 178 60.44 -2.11 -13.59
C THR A 178 60.13 -0.67 -13.15
N ARG A 179 60.59 -0.37 -11.93
CA ARG A 179 61.20 0.87 -11.40
C ARG A 179 60.97 2.22 -12.11
N ARG A 180 60.54 3.21 -11.30
CA ARG A 180 61.23 4.49 -10.93
C ARG A 180 60.24 5.30 -10.09
N ARG A 181 60.33 5.32 -8.75
CA ARG A 181 61.19 6.13 -7.86
C ARG A 181 61.25 7.63 -8.25
N SER A 182 60.96 8.43 -7.21
CA SER A 182 61.12 9.88 -7.05
C SER A 182 59.85 10.70 -7.21
N ASP A 183 59.56 11.73 -6.41
CA ASP A 183 59.93 12.16 -5.06
C ASP A 183 59.12 13.47 -4.86
N TRP A 184 59.12 13.98 -3.64
CA TRP A 184 58.90 15.38 -3.27
C TRP A 184 57.47 15.94 -3.22
N GLN A 185 57.04 16.02 -1.96
CA GLN A 185 56.28 17.07 -1.31
C GLN A 185 56.36 18.47 -1.95
N ARG A 186 55.32 19.24 -1.60
CA ARG A 186 55.34 20.65 -1.13
C ARG A 186 54.83 21.74 -2.11
N THR A 187 53.73 22.34 -1.64
CA THR A 187 53.42 23.79 -1.54
C THR A 187 53.29 24.65 -2.81
N GLN A 188 52.05 25.15 -2.96
CA GLN A 188 51.61 26.54 -3.18
C GLN A 188 52.52 27.54 -3.90
N ILE A 189 51.91 28.31 -4.83
CA ILE A 189 51.83 29.80 -4.88
C ILE A 189 51.04 30.15 -6.17
N LEU A 190 49.84 30.77 -6.12
CA LEU A 190 49.46 32.19 -5.90
C LEU A 190 49.67 33.09 -7.13
N VAL A 191 48.76 34.09 -7.27
CA VAL A 191 48.76 35.34 -8.08
C VAL A 191 47.82 35.26 -9.29
N ALA A 192 46.85 36.16 -9.53
CA ALA A 192 46.52 37.51 -9.02
C ALA A 192 44.99 37.73 -9.17
N ARG A 193 44.28 38.42 -8.25
CA ARG A 193 44.02 39.90 -8.21
C ARG A 193 43.48 40.44 -9.54
N GLY A 194 42.42 41.25 -9.64
CA GLY A 194 41.52 41.96 -8.72
C GLY A 194 40.24 42.28 -9.53
N ASP A 195 39.22 43.05 -9.14
CA ASP A 195 38.99 44.08 -8.13
C ASP A 195 37.45 44.12 -7.95
N ALA A 196 36.89 44.07 -6.74
CA ALA A 196 36.38 45.23 -6.00
C ALA A 196 35.58 46.25 -6.86
N ASN A 197 34.25 46.17 -6.79
CA ASN A 197 33.41 47.21 -6.20
C ASN A 197 32.04 46.63 -5.79
#